data_AF-A0A415KE09-F1
#
_entry.id   AF-A0A415KE09-F1
#
_cell.length_a   1.000
_cell.length_b   1.000
_cell.length_c   1.000
_cell.angle_alpha   90.00
_cell.angle_beta   90.00
_cell.angle_gamma   90.00
#
_symmetry.space_group_name_H-M   'P 1'
#
loop_
_entity.id
_entity.type
_entity.pdbx_description
1 polymer ?
#
loop_
_entity_poly.entity_id
_entity_poly.type
_entity_poly.pdbx_seq_one_letter_code
_entity_poly.pdbx_strand_id
1 'polypeptide(L)' 'MERRQNGKPIEFSIEFCKKSTGELVTYDRAVLTSFHSSGSTINVLPAGEATPRKIRRCLITKFNNLKVYF' A
#
# COMPACT_ATOMS: atom_id res chain seq x y z
N MET A 1 -10.41 4.84 -2.12
CA MET A 1 -9.25 4.33 -2.88
C MET A 1 -9.79 3.43 -3.96
N GLU A 2 -9.71 3.86 -5.21
CA GLU A 2 -10.17 3.06 -6.34
C GLU A 2 -9.19 1.90 -6.60
N ARG A 3 -9.71 0.73 -6.94
CA ARG A 3 -8.91 -0.48 -7.19
C ARG A 3 -8.61 -0.69 -8.68
N ARG A 4 -9.48 -0.18 -9.54
CA ARG A 4 -9.41 -0.40 -10.98
C ARG A 4 -9.81 0.88 -11.73
N GLN A 5 -9.12 1.14 -12.83
CA GLN A 5 -9.48 2.15 -13.82
C GLN A 5 -9.56 1.43 -15.16
N ASN A 6 -10.66 1.60 -15.90
CA ASN A 6 -10.90 0.92 -17.19
C ASN A 6 -10.72 -0.61 -17.10
N GLY A 7 -11.18 -1.23 -16.00
CA GLY A 7 -11.08 -2.67 -15.75
C GLY A 7 -9.69 -3.17 -15.34
N LYS A 8 -8.65 -2.33 -15.41
CA LYS A 8 -7.27 -2.66 -15.04
C LYS A 8 -6.95 -2.23 -13.60
N PRO A 9 -6.16 -3.00 -12.83
CA PRO A 9 -5.65 -2.55 -11.54
C PRO A 9 -4.91 -1.21 -11.66
N ILE A 10 -5.12 -0.32 -10.70
CA ILE A 10 -4.39 0.94 -10.61
C ILE A 10 -3.08 0.66 -9.86
N GLU A 11 -1.95 0.95 -10.52
CA GLU A 11 -0.64 0.91 -9.88
C GLU A 11 -0.39 2.21 -9.10
N PHE A 12 0.30 2.08 -7.96
CA PHE A 12 0.75 3.20 -7.15
C PHE A 12 2.08 2.86 -6.48
N SER A 13 2.80 3.90 -6.02
CA SER A 13 3.91 3.75 -5.09
C SER A 13 3.45 3.96 -3.65
N ILE A 14 4.05 3.25 -2.70
CA ILE A 14 3.73 3.36 -1.28
C ILE A 14 4.99 3.17 -0.43
N GLU A 15 5.13 4.00 0.60
CA GLU A 15 6.16 3.86 1.63
C GLU A 15 5.47 3.69 2.99
N PHE A 16 5.95 2.75 3.80
CA PHE A 16 5.43 2.53 5.15
C PHE A 16 6.52 2.07 6.11
N CYS A 17 6.32 2.37 7.39
CA CYS A 17 7.18 1.91 8.46
C CYS A 17 6.78 0.49 8.91
N LYS A 18 7.72 -0.46 8.91
CA LYS A 18 7.53 -1.79 9.52
C LYS A 18 7.40 -1.63 11.04
N LYS A 19 6.25 -2.04 11.59
CA LYS A 19 6.01 -1.99 13.04
C LYS A 19 7.07 -2.71 13.88
N SER A 20 7.59 -3.84 13.38
CA SER A 20 8.53 -4.69 14.14
C SER A 20 9.95 -4.14 14.19
N THR A 21 10.39 -3.43 13.15
CA THR A 21 11.81 -3.01 12.98
C THR A 21 11.99 -1.50 12.92
N GLY A 22 10.93 -0.73 12.69
CA GLY A 22 11.03 0.71 12.41
C GLY A 22 11.55 1.05 11.01
N GLU A 23 11.85 0.04 10.20
CA GLU A 23 12.40 0.21 8.85
C GLU A 23 11.35 0.80 7.90
N LEU A 24 11.74 1.80 7.10
CA LEU A 24 10.93 2.29 5.99
C LEU A 24 11.06 1.34 4.81
N VAL A 25 9.93 0.81 4.36
CA VAL A 25 9.83 -0.05 3.19
C VAL A 25 9.09 0.69 2.10
N THR A 26 9.67 0.71 0.90
CA THR A 26 9.08 1.31 -0.28
C THR A 26 8.73 0.24 -1.29
N TYR A 27 7.51 0.30 -1.81
CA TYR A 27 7.12 -0.40 -3.02
C TYR A 27 6.92 0.66 -4.12
N ASP A 28 7.79 0.66 -5.12
CA ASP A 28 7.72 1.61 -6.23
C ASP A 28 6.49 1.36 -7.12
N ARG A 29 6.10 0.08 -7.24
CA ARG A 29 4.92 -0.36 -7.98
C ARG A 29 4.16 -1.39 -7.18
N ALA A 30 2.91 -1.10 -6.85
CA ALA A 30 2.00 -2.03 -6.18
C ALA A 30 0.55 -1.81 -6.63
N VAL A 31 -0.30 -2.82 -6.45
CA VAL A 31 -1.74 -2.73 -6.69
C VAL A 31 -2.53 -3.02 -5.42
N LEU A 32 -3.69 -2.36 -5.25
CA LEU A 32 -4.56 -2.57 -4.08
C LEU A 32 -5.42 -3.82 -4.32
N THR A 33 -5.19 -4.87 -3.54
CA THR A 33 -5.95 -6.11 -3.66
C THR A 33 -7.21 -6.10 -2.80
N SER A 34 -7.19 -5.50 -1.61
CA SER A 34 -8.38 -5.27 -0.79
C SER A 34 -8.11 -4.25 0.31
N PHE A 35 -9.18 -3.73 0.91
CA PHE A 35 -9.12 -2.90 2.12
C PHE A 35 -10.11 -3.44 3.14
N HIS A 36 -9.77 -3.38 4.43
CA HIS A 36 -10.67 -3.81 5.48
C HIS A 36 -11.82 -2.81 5.63
N SER A 37 -13.03 -3.26 5.97
CA SER A 37 -14.23 -2.41 6.09
C SER A 37 -14.06 -1.30 7.14
N SER A 38 -13.40 -1.59 8.26
CA SER A 38 -13.02 -0.59 9.27
C SER A 38 -11.89 0.35 8.84
N GLY A 39 -11.30 0.13 7.67
CA GLY A 39 -10.32 1.03 7.07
C GLY A 39 -8.99 1.12 7.81
N SER A 40 -8.65 0.18 8.70
CA SER A 40 -7.38 0.21 9.46
C SER A 40 -6.20 -0.38 8.70
N THR A 41 -6.46 -1.32 7.79
CA THR A 41 -5.44 -2.02 7.01
C THR A 41 -5.83 -2.11 5.54
N ILE A 42 -4.80 -2.17 4.69
CA ILE A 42 -4.90 -2.44 3.26
C ILE A 42 -4.06 -3.66 2.91
N ASN A 43 -4.47 -4.41 1.90
CA ASN A 43 -3.65 -5.45 1.29
C ASN A 43 -3.16 -4.93 -0.06
N VAL A 44 -1.85 -4.93 -0.24
CA VAL A 44 -1.19 -4.47 -1.46
C VAL A 44 -0.40 -5.63 -2.06
N LEU A 45 -0.37 -5.74 -3.38
CA LEU A 45 0.48 -6.69 -4.07
C LEU A 45 1.60 -5.89 -4.75
N PRO A 46 2.85 -5.96 -4.23
CA PRO A 46 4.00 -5.37 -4.91
C PRO A 46 4.22 -6.03 -6.27
N ALA A 47 4.74 -5.27 -7.24
CA ALA A 47 5.11 -5.81 -8.54
C ALA A 47 6.17 -6.92 -8.38
N GLY A 48 5.97 -8.04 -9.07
CA GLY A 48 6.86 -9.20 -9.01
C GLY A 48 6.60 -10.16 -7.84
N GLU A 49 5.72 -9.81 -6.90
CA GLU A 49 5.31 -10.71 -5.82
C GLU A 49 4.10 -11.55 -6.23
N ALA A 50 4.02 -12.78 -5.71
CA ALA A 50 2.87 -13.67 -5.92
C ALA A 50 1.78 -13.49 -4.84
N THR A 51 2.16 -12.97 -3.67
CA THR A 51 1.28 -12.91 -2.49
C THR A 51 1.10 -11.47 -1.98
N PRO A 52 -0.13 -11.03 -1.68
CA PRO A 52 -0.37 -9.71 -1.10
C PRO A 52 0.24 -9.55 0.29
N ARG A 53 0.64 -8.32 0.62
CA ARG A 53 1.15 -7.90 1.93
C ARG A 53 0.12 -7.00 2.61
N LYS A 54 -0.12 -7.25 3.90
CA LYS A 54 -1.02 -6.42 4.72
C LYS A 54 -0.25 -5.26 5.35
N ILE A 55 -0.76 -4.04 5.19
CA ILE A 55 -0.17 -2.81 5.72
C ILE A 55 -1.20 -2.12 6.61
N ARG A 56 -0.76 -1.65 7.79
CA ARG A 56 -1.57 -0.76 8.64
C ARG A 56 -1.48 0.65 8.08
N ARG A 57 -2.63 1.29 7.85
CA ARG A 57 -2.66 2.60 7.20
C ARG A 57 -1.91 3.67 7.97
N CYS A 58 -2.02 3.68 9.30
CA CYS A 58 -1.31 4.63 10.16
C CYS A 58 0.22 4.54 10.11
N LEU A 59 0.78 3.51 9.47
CA LEU A 59 2.23 3.37 9.28
C LEU A 59 2.70 3.85 7.91
N ILE A 60 1.77 4.26 7.04
CA ILE A 60 2.08 4.74 5.70
C ILE A 60 2.63 6.15 5.79
N THR A 61 3.79 6.38 5.18
CA THR A 61 4.48 7.68 5.18
C THR A 61 4.40 8.38 3.84
N LYS A 62 4.26 7.63 2.74
CA LYS A 62 4.08 8.18 1.39
C LYS A 62 3.11 7.36 0.54
N PHE A 63 2.42 8.04 -0.35
CA PHE A 63 1.63 7.47 -1.45
C PHE A 63 1.94 8.23 -2.73
N ASN A 64 2.27 7.54 -3.83
CA ASN A 64 2.61 8.16 -5.11
C ASN A 64 3.65 9.29 -4.98
N ASN A 65 4.69 9.03 -4.19
CA ASN A 65 5.75 9.98 -3.82
C ASN A 65 5.30 11.24 -3.06
N LEU A 66 4.01 11.34 -2.74
CA LEU A 66 3.47 12.38 -1.87
C LEU A 66 3.56 11.91 -0.43
N LYS A 67 4.21 12.72 0.41
CA LYS A 67 4.27 12.45 1.85
C LYS A 67 2.88 12.62 2.44
N VAL A 68 2.41 11.59 3.14
CA VAL A 68 1.12 11.59 3.82
C VAL A 68 1.41 11.68 5.30
N TYR A 69 1.02 12.80 5.89
CA TYR A 69 1.09 12.99 7.33
C TYR A 69 -0.19 12.41 7.94
N PHE A 70 -0.04 11.62 9.00
CA PHE A 70 -1.13 11.30 9.93
C PHE A 70 -1.14 12.31 11.06
#